data_AF-A0A2H5A306-F1
#
_entry.id   AF-A0A2H5A306-F1
#
_cell.length_a   1.000
_cell.length_b   1.000
_cell.length_c   1.000
_cell.angle_alpha   90.00
_cell.angle_beta   90.00
_cell.angle_gamma   90.00
#
_symmetry.space_group_name_H-M   'P 1'
#
loop_
_entity.id
_entity.type
_entity.pdbx_description
1 polymer ?
#
loop_
_entity_poly.entity_id
_entity_poly.type
_entity_poly.pdbx_seq_one_letter_code
_entity_poly.pdbx_strand_id
1 'polypeptide(L)'
;MLYLIDKPMAEIGLRTAAGDPEARVVLIQDGVYLTPDIDASVSAVARDVDVRGVSLPPDIDRISYDDVVECLVEQEVKSFV
;
A
#
# COMPACT_ATOMS: atom_id res chain seq x y z
N MET A 1 -10.26 -2.62 5.93
CA MET A 1 -9.87 -3.63 4.90
C MET A 1 -8.43 -3.42 4.46
N LEU A 2 -7.79 -4.44 3.88
CA LEU A 2 -6.46 -4.31 3.25
C LEU A 2 -6.58 -3.87 1.78
N TYR A 3 -5.89 -2.81 1.40
CA TYR A 3 -5.85 -2.26 0.05
C TYR A 3 -4.45 -2.44 -0.53
N LEU A 4 -4.31 -3.27 -1.56
CA LEU A 4 -3.07 -3.37 -2.34
C LEU A 4 -3.13 -2.39 -3.49
N ILE A 5 -2.16 -1.48 -3.57
CA ILE A 5 -2.14 -0.38 -4.52
C ILE A 5 -0.94 -0.48 -5.45
N ASP A 6 -1.20 -0.60 -6.75
CA ASP A 6 -0.23 -0.44 -7.83
C ASP A 6 -0.71 0.59 -8.87
N LYS A 7 0.19 1.03 -9.76
CA LYS A 7 -0.14 1.80 -10.95
C LYS A 7 -0.56 0.87 -12.09
N PRO A 8 -1.53 1.28 -12.94
CA PRO A 8 -2.12 2.62 -13.03
C PRO A 8 -3.37 2.83 -12.17
N MET A 9 -3.88 1.79 -11.50
CA MET A 9 -5.18 1.83 -10.81
C MET A 9 -5.17 2.57 -9.46
N ALA A 10 -4.01 3.07 -9.04
CA ALA A 10 -3.82 3.74 -7.76
C ALA A 10 -4.81 4.85 -7.42
N GLU A 11 -5.23 5.68 -8.39
CA GLU A 11 -6.18 6.77 -8.15
C GLU A 11 -7.55 6.24 -7.67
N ILE A 12 -8.00 5.11 -8.21
CA ILE A 12 -9.26 4.48 -7.83
C ILE A 12 -9.10 3.80 -6.47
N GLY A 13 -7.99 3.09 -6.27
CA GLY A 13 -7.70 2.38 -5.03
C GLY A 13 -7.60 3.32 -3.83
N LEU A 14 -6.81 4.40 -3.94
CA LEU A 14 -6.62 5.38 -2.87
C LEU A 14 -7.91 6.12 -2.52
N ARG A 15 -8.73 6.47 -3.52
CA ARG A 15 -10.05 7.10 -3.29
C ARG A 15 -11.01 6.15 -2.57
N THR A 16 -10.93 4.86 -2.87
CA THR A 16 -11.73 3.84 -2.19
C THR A 16 -11.28 3.68 -0.74
N ALA A 17 -9.96 3.61 -0.51
CA ALA A 17 -9.38 3.50 0.83
C ALA A 17 -9.68 4.73 1.69
N ALA A 18 -9.67 5.95 1.13
CA ALA A 18 -9.99 7.18 1.85
C ALA A 18 -11.41 7.23 2.44
N GLY A 19 -12.34 6.41 1.93
CA GLY A 19 -13.70 6.28 2.47
C GLY A 19 -13.85 5.19 3.54
N ASP A 20 -12.78 4.45 3.85
CA ASP A 20 -12.79 3.33 4.80
C ASP A 20 -11.96 3.69 6.05
N PRO A 21 -12.59 3.91 7.22
CA PRO A 21 -11.89 4.30 8.45
C PRO A 21 -11.00 3.19 9.02
N GLU A 22 -11.15 1.96 8.54
CA GLU A 22 -10.33 0.80 8.91
C GLU A 22 -9.40 0.40 7.77
N ALA A 23 -9.11 1.31 6.84
CA ALA A 23 -8.22 1.06 5.72
C ALA A 23 -6.77 0.84 6.20
N ARG A 24 -6.18 -0.25 5.72
CA ARG A 24 -4.74 -0.47 5.70
C ARG A 24 -4.28 -0.48 4.25
N VAL A 25 -3.41 0.44 3.88
CA VAL A 25 -2.93 0.59 2.50
C VAL A 25 -1.51 0.07 2.39
N VAL A 26 -1.28 -0.79 1.40
CA VAL A 26 0.05 -1.30 1.06
C VAL A 26 0.37 -0.94 -0.38
N LEU A 27 1.42 -0.15 -0.55
CA LEU A 27 2.01 0.19 -1.84
C LEU A 27 2.89 -0.97 -2.30
N ILE A 28 2.51 -1.60 -3.41
CA ILE A 28 3.27 -2.68 -4.06
C ILE A 28 3.72 -2.21 -5.43
N GLN A 29 4.71 -2.90 -6.01
CA GLN A 29 5.13 -2.67 -7.39
C GLN A 29 5.38 -1.17 -7.68
N ASP A 30 4.79 -0.58 -8.72
CA ASP A 30 4.95 0.83 -9.09
C ASP A 30 4.15 1.78 -8.20
N GLY A 31 3.30 1.24 -7.33
CA GLY A 31 2.64 1.96 -6.24
C GLY A 31 3.64 2.63 -5.28
N VAL A 32 4.87 2.09 -5.12
CA VAL A 32 5.89 2.68 -4.23
C VAL A 32 6.40 4.06 -4.68
N TYR A 33 6.09 4.49 -5.90
CA TYR A 33 6.36 5.85 -6.36
C TYR A 33 5.36 6.89 -5.82
N LEU A 34 4.32 6.46 -5.11
CA LEU A 34 3.25 7.31 -4.63
C LEU A 34 3.55 7.82 -3.22
N THR A 35 3.03 9.00 -2.92
CA THR A 35 3.00 9.60 -1.58
C THR A 35 1.53 9.92 -1.25
N PRO A 36 0.72 8.92 -0.86
CA PRO A 36 -0.69 9.12 -0.60
C PRO A 36 -0.92 10.08 0.56
N ASP A 37 -1.84 11.03 0.38
CA ASP A 37 -2.32 11.92 1.44
C ASP A 37 -3.71 11.46 1.87
N ILE A 38 -3.77 10.48 2.76
CA ILE A 38 -4.99 9.86 3.26
C ILE A 38 -4.88 9.60 4.75
N ASP A 39 -6.01 9.68 5.46
CA ASP A 39 -6.11 9.39 6.90
C ASP A 39 -6.22 7.88 7.15
N ALA A 40 -5.18 7.14 6.74
CA ALA A 40 -5.08 5.68 6.88
C ALA A 40 -3.62 5.25 7.07
N SER A 41 -3.40 4.05 7.63
CA SER A 41 -2.06 3.49 7.74
C SER A 41 -1.55 3.10 6.34
N VAL A 42 -0.41 3.67 5.95
CA VAL A 42 0.24 3.40 4.66
C VAL A 42 1.57 2.70 4.91
N SER A 43 1.78 1.58 4.24
CA SER A 43 3.06 0.88 4.20
C SER A 43 3.46 0.63 2.75
N ALA A 44 4.74 0.35 2.51
CA ALA A 44 5.27 0.01 1.20
C ALA A 44 6.12 -1.25 1.28
N VAL A 45 6.05 -2.08 0.24
CA VAL A 45 6.83 -3.32 0.21
C VAL A 45 8.31 -3.00 0.01
N ALA A 46 9.13 -3.38 1.00
CA ALA A 46 10.54 -3.06 1.06
C ALA A 46 11.30 -3.51 -0.19
N ARG A 47 11.00 -4.71 -0.69
CA ARG A 47 11.62 -5.24 -1.91
C ARG A 47 11.33 -4.39 -3.15
N ASP A 48 10.11 -3.87 -3.28
CA ASP A 48 9.74 -3.02 -4.43
C ASP A 48 10.41 -1.65 -4.35
N VAL A 49 10.53 -1.10 -3.14
CA VAL A 49 11.27 0.14 -2.85
C VAL A 49 12.74 0.00 -3.23
N ASP A 50 13.38 -1.11 -2.83
CA ASP A 50 14.80 -1.38 -3.12
C ASP A 50 15.06 -1.55 -4.62
N VAL A 51 14.23 -2.35 -5.30
CA VAL A 51 14.37 -2.60 -6.75
C VAL A 51 14.16 -1.33 -7.57
N ARG A 52 13.26 -0.44 -7.14
CA ARG A 52 12.95 0.83 -7.82
C ARG A 52 13.84 1.99 -7.40
N GLY A 53 14.65 1.81 -6.35
CA GLY A 53 15.58 2.81 -5.85
C GLY A 53 14.91 4.10 -5.37
N VAL A 54 13.71 3.98 -4.79
CA VAL A 54 12.96 5.15 -4.29
C VAL A 54 13.18 5.37 -2.81
N SER A 55 13.21 6.65 -2.40
CA SER A 55 13.16 7.02 -0.99
C SER A 55 11.73 7.25 -0.57
N LEU A 56 11.31 6.64 0.54
CA LEU A 56 9.97 6.83 1.09
C LEU A 56 9.93 8.02 2.05
N PRO A 57 8.78 8.69 2.18
CA PRO A 57 8.45 9.53 3.31
C PRO A 57 8.62 8.78 4.66
N PRO A 58 8.98 9.49 5.75
CA PRO A 58 9.26 8.86 7.05
C PRO A 58 8.03 8.25 7.74
N ASP A 59 6.84 8.62 7.28
CA ASP A 59 5.52 8.18 7.73
C ASP A 59 5.02 6.92 7.00
N ILE A 60 5.76 6.43 6.00
CA ILE A 60 5.45 5.18 5.30
C ILE A 60 6.37 4.06 5.79
N ASP A 61 5.79 3.11 6.51
CA ASP A 61 6.50 1.94 7.02
C ASP A 61 6.90 0.99 5.88
N ARG A 62 8.06 0.35 6.02
CA ARG A 62 8.53 -0.69 5.10
C ARG A 62 8.14 -2.06 5.63
N ILE A 63 7.41 -2.83 4.83
CA ILE A 63 7.01 -4.20 5.15
C ILE A 63 7.55 -5.22 4.14
N SER A 64 7.71 -6.46 4.56
CA SER A 64 8.08 -7.58 3.66
C SER A 64 6.85 -8.13 2.94
N TYR A 65 7.09 -8.96 1.92
CA TYR A 65 5.99 -9.72 1.31
C TYR A 65 5.38 -10.75 2.27
N ASP A 66 6.16 -11.26 3.23
CA ASP A 66 5.65 -12.18 4.24
C ASP A 66 4.64 -11.47 5.15
N ASP A 67 4.93 -10.23 5.57
CA ASP A 67 3.99 -9.40 6.35
C ASP A 67 2.69 -9.09 5.56
N VAL A 68 2.81 -8.89 4.24
CA VAL A 68 1.63 -8.71 3.37
C VAL A 68 0.79 -9.98 3.37
N VAL A 69 1.40 -11.15 3.24
CA VAL A 69 0.69 -12.44 3.27
C VAL A 69 -0.02 -12.65 4.62
N GLU A 70 0.62 -12.30 5.73
CA GLU A 70 -0.03 -12.33 7.05
C GLU A 70 -1.26 -11.42 7.07
N CYS A 71 -1.16 -10.18 6.57
CA CYS A 71 -2.29 -9.26 6.49
C CYS A 71 -3.42 -9.77 5.58
N LEU A 72 -3.12 -10.49 4.48
CA LEU A 72 -4.12 -11.10 3.59
C LEU A 72 -4.93 -12.18 4.30
N VAL A 73 -4.34 -12.89 5.27
CA VAL A 73 -5.01 -13.94 6.04
C VAL A 73 -5.93 -13.35 7.11
N GLU A 74 -5.53 -12.23 7.70
CA GLU A 74 -6.25 -11.59 8.81
C GLU A 74 -7.40 -10.67 8.35
N GLN A 75 -7.36 -10.16 7.12
CA GLN A 75 -8.24 -9.08 6.67
C GLN A 75 -8.87 -9.37 5.30
N GLU A 76 -10.08 -8.86 5.08
CA GLU A 76 -10.67 -8.80 3.73
C GLU A 76 -9.85 -7.84 2.84
N VAL A 77 -9.59 -8.26 1.59
CA VAL A 77 -8.62 -7.66 0.68
C VAL A 77 -9.29 -7.06 -0.55
N LYS A 78 -8.91 -5.84 -0.92
CA LYS A 78 -9.19 -5.23 -2.22
C LYS A 78 -7.87 -4.91 -2.93
N SER A 79 -7.70 -5.49 -4.11
CA SER A 79 -6.49 -5.32 -4.92
C SER A 79 -6.75 -4.41 -6.12
N PHE A 80 -5.89 -3.41 -6.32
CA PHE A 80 -5.90 -2.49 -7.44
C PHE A 80 -4.54 -2.55 -8.13
N VAL A 81 -4.39 -3.55 -9.01
CA VAL A 81 -3.21 -3.78 -9.87
C VAL A 81 -3.55 -3.37 -11.31
#